data_AF-A0A935RDJ3-F1
#
_entry.id   AF-A0A935RDJ3-F1
#
_cell.length_a   1.000
_cell.length_b   1.000
_cell.length_c   1.000
_cell.angle_alpha   90.00
_cell.angle_beta   90.00
_cell.angle_gamma   90.00
#
_symmetry.space_group_name_H-M   'P 1'
#
loop_
_entity.id
_entity.type
_entity.pdbx_description
1 polymer ?
#
loop_
_entity_poly.entity_id
_entity_poly.type
_entity_poly.pdbx_seq_one_letter_code
_entity_poly.pdbx_strand_id
1 'polypeptide(L)'
;MVARQMRWLLSGELLLYGVLSAWLVAQRGWTAPEALSLALASFLGLRLFVVAVTFGFMLTASGVVPEEFRIGPARAVRMVLEEYVGLILLFTAIQPFEAFWLGPDRLAQSSGRRLPLLLIHGYQCNRGFWFWLRPRLEAAGWTVATHNLEPVWADIDSYADGIARRIDEVLAASGARQVILVGHSMGGPVARAFLRRHGAGKVARIVTLGSPHQGTGLAVLGPGRNARQLRIGNPWLVALAAPGAVPLPPASVSIFSYHDNYVFPQQACSTLADARHVAIGGVSHLGMAFSPLVLGKLLEALEAT
;
A
#
# COMPACT_ATOMS: atom_id res chain seq x y z
N MET A 1 10.93 -0.37 12.83
CA MET A 1 12.15 -0.89 12.18
C MET A 1 12.24 -0.57 10.68
N VAL A 2 11.13 -0.58 9.91
CA VAL A 2 11.13 -0.26 8.47
C VAL A 2 11.68 1.14 8.15
N ALA A 3 11.22 2.17 8.87
CA ALA A 3 11.69 3.55 8.65
C ALA A 3 13.22 3.68 8.81
N ARG A 4 13.81 2.93 9.75
CA ARG A 4 15.26 2.87 9.94
C ARG A 4 15.95 2.20 8.76
N GLN A 5 15.41 1.08 8.25
CA GLN A 5 15.94 0.42 7.05
C GLN A 5 15.90 1.35 5.84
N MET A 6 14.81 2.07 5.63
CA MET A 6 14.68 3.04 4.54
C MET A 6 15.72 4.18 4.66
N ARG A 7 15.93 4.71 5.86
CA ARG A 7 16.98 5.71 6.09
C ARG A 7 18.37 5.16 5.78
N TRP A 8 18.69 3.92 6.16
CA TRP A 8 19.97 3.30 5.82
C TRP A 8 20.17 3.17 4.30
N LEU A 9 19.14 2.73 3.58
CA LEU A 9 19.20 2.62 2.11
C LEU A 9 19.41 4.00 1.45
N LEU A 10 18.68 5.02 1.89
CA LEU A 10 18.83 6.39 1.38
C LEU A 10 20.20 6.98 1.73
N SER A 11 20.70 6.77 2.95
CA SER A 11 22.03 7.22 3.34
C SER A 11 23.13 6.53 2.53
N GLY A 12 22.99 5.23 2.25
CA GLY A 12 23.91 4.49 1.40
C GLY A 12 23.91 4.98 -0.04
N GLU A 13 22.73 5.27 -0.60
CA GLU A 13 22.58 5.85 -1.93
C GLU A 13 23.17 7.27 -2.02
N LEU A 14 22.89 8.13 -1.04
CA LEU A 14 23.47 9.48 -0.98
C LEU A 14 25.00 9.43 -0.85
N LEU A 15 25.52 8.49 -0.05
CA LEU A 15 26.96 8.26 0.05
C LEU A 15 27.56 7.84 -1.29
N LEU A 16 26.92 6.91 -2.01
CA LEU A 16 27.35 6.49 -3.34
C LEU A 16 27.44 7.68 -4.30
N TYR A 17 26.41 8.52 -4.35
CA TYR A 17 26.42 9.72 -5.18
C TYR A 17 27.48 10.73 -4.75
N GLY A 18 27.69 10.91 -3.44
CA GLY A 18 28.73 11.78 -2.91
C GLY A 18 30.14 11.32 -3.29
N VAL A 19 30.43 10.02 -3.15
CA VAL A 19 31.72 9.42 -3.53
C VAL A 19 31.94 9.53 -5.03
N LEU A 20 30.94 9.20 -5.85
CA LEU A 20 31.04 9.32 -7.30
C LEU A 20 31.27 10.78 -7.73
N SER A 21 30.55 11.72 -7.13
CA SER A 21 30.70 13.15 -7.42
C SER A 21 32.09 13.65 -7.07
N ALA A 22 32.61 13.29 -5.88
CA ALA A 22 33.96 13.65 -5.46
C ALA A 22 35.03 13.05 -6.40
N TRP A 23 34.85 11.81 -6.85
CA TRP A 23 35.76 11.17 -7.81
C TRP A 23 35.72 11.85 -9.18
N LEU A 24 34.54 12.22 -9.70
CA LEU A 24 34.41 12.94 -10.97
C LEU A 24 35.13 14.29 -10.93
N VAL A 25 34.98 15.04 -9.83
CA VAL A 25 35.67 16.32 -9.65
C VAL A 25 37.19 16.12 -9.55
N ALA A 26 37.63 15.18 -8.73
CA ALA A 26 39.06 14.98 -8.47
C ALA A 26 39.83 14.34 -9.64
N GLN A 27 39.18 13.44 -10.39
CA GLN A 27 39.88 12.57 -11.36
C GLN A 27 39.46 12.82 -12.82
N ARG A 28 38.32 13.45 -13.06
CA ARG A 28 37.76 13.66 -14.41
C ARG A 28 37.62 15.13 -14.79
N GLY A 29 38.05 16.06 -13.93
CA GLY A 29 38.02 17.49 -14.20
C GLY A 29 36.62 18.09 -14.21
N TRP A 30 35.63 17.40 -13.64
CA TRP A 30 34.27 17.93 -13.52
C TRP A 30 34.23 19.07 -12.50
N THR A 31 33.33 20.03 -12.72
CA THR A 31 32.97 21.01 -11.70
C THR A 31 32.00 20.38 -10.68
N ALA A 32 31.93 20.94 -9.48
CA ALA A 32 30.99 20.48 -8.45
C ALA A 32 29.51 20.56 -8.90
N PRO A 33 29.05 21.63 -9.60
CA PRO A 33 27.70 21.68 -10.13
C PRO A 33 27.38 20.56 -11.14
N GLU A 34 28.28 20.25 -12.07
CA GLU A 34 28.08 19.16 -13.05
C GLU A 34 27.92 17.81 -12.34
N ALA A 35 28.78 17.53 -11.35
CA ALA A 35 28.73 16.29 -10.58
C ALA A 35 27.42 16.19 -9.78
N LEU A 36 26.99 17.27 -9.15
CA LEU A 36 25.72 17.33 -8.42
C LEU A 36 24.51 17.18 -9.35
N SER A 37 24.55 17.77 -10.55
CA SER A 37 23.50 17.59 -11.56
C SER A 37 23.38 16.13 -12.00
N LEU A 38 24.49 15.43 -12.20
CA LEU A 38 24.47 14.01 -12.52
C LEU A 38 23.92 13.17 -11.36
N ALA A 39 24.30 13.47 -10.12
CA ALA A 39 23.77 12.80 -8.94
C ALA A 39 22.25 12.96 -8.83
N LEU A 40 21.74 14.19 -8.98
CA LEU A 40 20.30 14.46 -8.97
C LEU A 40 19.58 13.78 -10.14
N ALA A 41 20.14 13.84 -11.35
CA ALA A 41 19.58 13.18 -12.52
C ALA A 41 19.55 11.66 -12.34
N SER A 42 20.58 11.07 -11.73
CA SER A 42 20.64 9.63 -11.43
C SER A 42 19.60 9.23 -10.38
N PHE A 43 19.45 10.04 -9.32
CA PHE A 43 18.45 9.82 -8.28
C PHE A 43 17.04 9.82 -8.88
N LEU A 44 16.69 10.87 -9.62
CA LEU A 44 15.38 11.01 -10.29
C LEU A 44 15.17 9.93 -11.37
N GLY A 45 16.19 9.71 -12.20
CA GLY A 45 16.18 8.73 -13.28
C GLY A 45 15.94 7.31 -12.80
N LEU A 46 16.55 6.91 -11.67
CA LEU A 46 16.31 5.59 -11.08
C LEU A 46 14.83 5.39 -10.68
N ARG A 47 14.19 6.41 -10.09
CA ARG A 47 12.76 6.33 -9.72
C ARG A 47 11.89 6.29 -10.96
N LEU A 48 12.23 7.07 -11.98
CA LEU A 48 11.50 7.07 -13.25
C LEU A 48 11.59 5.70 -13.91
N PHE A 49 12.78 5.09 -13.89
CA PHE A 49 13.00 3.73 -14.39
C PHE A 49 12.13 2.71 -13.63
N VAL A 50 12.08 2.77 -12.29
CA VAL A 50 11.21 1.90 -11.50
C VAL A 50 9.74 2.04 -11.92
N VAL A 51 9.24 3.27 -12.04
CA VAL A 51 7.85 3.51 -12.50
C VAL A 51 7.64 2.96 -13.91
N ALA A 52 8.55 3.24 -14.85
CA ALA A 52 8.47 2.75 -16.22
C ALA A 52 8.43 1.22 -16.28
N VAL A 53 9.23 0.53 -15.45
CA VAL A 53 9.22 -0.94 -15.35
C VAL A 53 7.86 -1.44 -14.87
N THR A 54 7.29 -0.87 -13.80
CA THR A 54 5.98 -1.32 -13.28
C THR A 54 4.86 -1.17 -14.32
N PHE A 55 4.80 -0.04 -15.01
CA PHE A 55 3.85 0.17 -16.10
C PHE A 55 4.14 -0.75 -17.30
N GLY A 56 5.41 -0.93 -17.68
CA GLY A 56 5.80 -1.84 -18.75
C GLY A 56 5.33 -3.27 -18.50
N PHE A 57 5.56 -3.81 -17.30
CA PHE A 57 5.05 -5.13 -16.91
C PHE A 57 3.53 -5.17 -16.92
N MET A 58 2.86 -4.17 -16.34
CA MET A 58 1.41 -4.09 -16.32
C MET A 58 0.82 -4.13 -17.75
N LEU A 59 1.41 -3.41 -18.71
CA LEU A 59 0.94 -3.38 -20.10
C LEU A 59 1.06 -4.74 -20.81
N THR A 60 1.95 -5.63 -20.36
CA THR A 60 2.10 -6.99 -20.96
C THR A 60 1.00 -7.97 -20.55
N ALA A 61 0.29 -7.69 -19.45
CA ALA A 61 -0.61 -8.64 -18.81
C ALA A 61 -1.89 -7.97 -18.24
N SER A 62 -2.24 -6.77 -18.70
CA SER A 62 -3.47 -6.11 -18.27
C SER A 62 -4.70 -6.72 -18.91
N GLY A 63 -5.81 -6.71 -18.17
CA GLY A 63 -7.11 -7.07 -18.70
C GLY A 63 -7.69 -5.97 -19.60
N VAL A 64 -8.83 -6.26 -20.23
CA VAL A 64 -9.59 -5.24 -20.97
C VAL A 64 -10.13 -4.21 -19.98
N VAL A 65 -9.87 -2.93 -20.25
CA VAL A 65 -10.46 -1.82 -19.49
C VAL A 65 -11.87 -1.53 -20.03
N PRO A 66 -12.93 -1.68 -19.22
CA PRO A 66 -14.29 -1.34 -19.62
C PRO A 66 -14.40 0.14 -20.00
N GLU A 67 -15.33 0.45 -20.90
CA GLU A 67 -15.44 1.77 -21.54
C GLU A 67 -15.58 2.91 -20.52
N GLU A 68 -16.37 2.69 -19.47
CA GLU A 68 -16.63 3.64 -18.40
C GLU A 68 -15.39 3.99 -17.55
N PHE A 69 -14.33 3.17 -17.61
CA PHE A 69 -13.08 3.40 -16.89
C PHE A 69 -11.93 3.86 -17.79
N ARG A 70 -12.11 3.89 -19.12
CA ARG A 70 -11.06 4.30 -20.05
C ARG A 70 -10.70 5.77 -19.83
N ILE A 71 -9.41 6.06 -19.93
CA ILE A 71 -8.88 7.42 -19.77
C ILE A 71 -8.20 7.86 -21.05
N GLY A 72 -8.29 9.17 -21.35
CA GLY A 72 -7.54 9.78 -22.44
C GLY A 72 -6.04 9.92 -22.13
N PRO A 73 -5.21 10.21 -23.16
CA PRO A 73 -3.75 10.28 -23.02
C PRO A 73 -3.28 11.32 -21.99
N ALA A 74 -3.94 12.48 -21.91
CA ALA A 74 -3.60 13.50 -20.91
C ALA A 74 -3.78 13.00 -19.47
N ARG A 75 -4.84 12.24 -19.18
CA ARG A 75 -5.06 11.66 -17.86
C ARG A 75 -4.09 10.50 -17.60
N ALA A 76 -3.74 9.72 -18.62
CA ALA A 76 -2.72 8.68 -18.50
C ALA A 76 -1.34 9.27 -18.13
N VAL A 77 -0.89 10.33 -18.81
CA VAL A 77 0.36 11.03 -18.47
C VAL A 77 0.30 11.56 -17.04
N ARG A 78 -0.79 12.22 -16.65
CA ARG A 78 -0.97 12.73 -15.29
C ARG A 78 -0.91 11.61 -14.25
N MET A 79 -1.52 10.46 -14.51
CA MET A 79 -1.51 9.31 -13.61
C MET A 79 -0.08 8.74 -13.44
N VAL A 80 0.70 8.63 -14.52
CA VAL A 80 2.11 8.20 -14.43
C VAL A 80 2.94 9.21 -13.63
N LEU A 81 2.69 10.51 -13.80
CA LEU A 81 3.34 11.56 -13.01
C LEU A 81 2.93 11.49 -11.53
N GLU A 82 1.65 11.23 -11.23
CA GLU A 82 1.14 11.01 -9.87
C GLU A 82 1.83 9.81 -9.21
N GLU A 83 2.02 8.70 -9.93
CA GLU A 83 2.78 7.54 -9.47
C GLU A 83 4.24 7.89 -9.17
N TYR A 84 4.90 8.60 -10.09
CA TYR A 84 6.31 8.99 -9.97
C TYR A 84 6.57 9.93 -8.79
N VAL A 85 5.73 10.96 -8.65
CA VAL A 85 5.77 11.86 -7.49
C VAL A 85 5.44 11.09 -6.21
N GLY A 86 4.46 10.18 -6.24
CA GLY A 86 4.11 9.32 -5.13
C GLY A 86 5.27 8.45 -4.67
N LEU A 87 5.99 7.82 -5.60
CA LEU A 87 7.18 7.00 -5.32
C LEU A 87 8.28 7.83 -4.65
N ILE A 88 8.60 9.01 -5.19
CA ILE A 88 9.59 9.90 -4.57
C ILE A 88 9.12 10.29 -3.17
N LEU A 89 7.94 10.91 -3.06
CA LEU A 89 7.42 11.45 -1.81
C LEU A 89 7.36 10.38 -0.71
N LEU A 90 6.73 9.23 -0.98
CA LEU A 90 6.56 8.17 0.00
C LEU A 90 7.89 7.58 0.46
N PHE A 91 8.79 7.26 -0.46
CA PHE A 91 9.96 6.45 -0.14
C PHE A 91 11.21 7.28 0.16
N THR A 92 11.20 8.60 -0.05
CA THR A 92 12.34 9.48 0.24
C THR A 92 12.06 10.46 1.38
N ALA A 93 10.82 10.95 1.51
CA ALA A 93 10.48 12.00 2.46
C ALA A 93 9.52 11.55 3.57
N ILE A 94 8.50 10.74 3.24
CA ILE A 94 7.46 10.40 4.22
C ILE A 94 7.85 9.20 5.07
N GLN A 95 7.92 8.00 4.48
CA GLN A 95 8.10 6.76 5.22
C GLN A 95 9.42 6.66 5.99
N PRO A 96 10.57 7.15 5.49
CA PRO A 96 11.81 7.19 6.26
C PRO A 96 11.72 8.07 7.52
N PHE A 97 10.82 9.07 7.50
CA PHE A 97 10.63 10.05 8.55
C PHE A 97 9.18 10.05 9.07
N GLU A 98 8.52 8.88 9.07
CA GLU A 98 7.07 8.78 9.31
C GLU A 98 6.59 9.45 10.60
N ALA A 99 7.42 9.46 11.64
CA ALA A 99 7.10 10.08 12.93
C ALA A 99 6.98 11.61 12.85
N PHE A 100 7.63 12.25 11.88
CA PHE A 100 7.49 13.69 11.62
C PHE A 100 6.14 14.00 10.95
N TRP A 101 5.71 13.15 10.03
CA TRP A 101 4.49 13.36 9.23
C TRP A 101 3.21 12.87 9.92
N LEU A 102 3.35 11.89 10.80
CA LEU A 102 2.23 11.23 11.47
C LEU A 102 2.50 11.11 12.97
N GLY A 103 1.80 11.94 13.74
CA GLY A 103 1.74 11.81 15.19
C GLY A 103 1.15 10.46 15.66
N PRO A 104 1.16 10.18 16.97
CA PRO A 104 0.62 8.94 17.51
C PRO A 104 -0.86 8.74 17.14
N ASP A 105 -1.31 7.50 17.16
CA ASP A 105 -2.71 7.15 16.89
C ASP A 105 -3.59 7.68 18.03
N ARG A 106 -4.68 8.39 17.70
CA ARG A 106 -5.58 9.03 18.68
C ARG A 106 -6.82 8.17 18.90
N LEU A 107 -6.73 7.22 19.85
CA LEU A 107 -7.74 6.17 20.03
C LEU A 107 -8.82 6.48 21.08
N ALA A 108 -8.52 7.36 22.03
CA ALA A 108 -9.37 7.67 23.18
C ALA A 108 -10.61 8.53 22.85
N GLN A 109 -10.81 8.91 21.57
CA GLN A 109 -11.86 9.84 21.13
C GLN A 109 -12.99 9.16 20.32
N SER A 110 -13.18 7.84 20.46
CA SER A 110 -14.34 7.21 19.84
C SER A 110 -15.63 7.72 20.50
N SER A 111 -16.42 8.51 19.79
CA SER A 111 -17.72 9.04 20.24
C SER A 111 -18.81 7.96 20.38
N GLY A 112 -18.44 6.68 20.41
CA GLY A 112 -19.36 5.53 20.44
C GLY A 112 -20.19 5.32 19.16
N ARG A 113 -20.15 6.25 18.19
CA ARG A 113 -21.00 6.20 16.98
C ARG A 113 -20.42 5.43 15.80
N ARG A 114 -19.08 5.33 15.68
CA ARG A 114 -18.40 4.64 14.55
C ARG A 114 -17.38 3.65 15.09
N LEU A 115 -17.22 2.52 14.40
CA LEU A 115 -16.18 1.56 14.73
C LEU A 115 -14.79 2.14 14.38
N PRO A 116 -13.75 1.90 15.20
CA PRO A 116 -12.40 2.31 14.88
C PRO A 116 -11.87 1.59 13.62
N LEU A 117 -11.10 2.31 12.82
CA LEU A 117 -10.40 1.79 11.66
C LEU A 117 -9.00 1.31 12.06
N LEU A 118 -8.58 0.15 11.55
CA LEU A 118 -7.18 -0.28 11.59
C LEU A 118 -6.62 -0.32 10.18
N LEU A 119 -5.72 0.61 9.86
CA LEU A 119 -5.10 0.71 8.55
C LEU A 119 -3.85 -0.17 8.44
N ILE A 120 -3.80 -1.04 7.43
CA ILE A 120 -2.74 -2.02 7.20
C ILE A 120 -2.09 -1.73 5.85
N HIS A 121 -0.83 -1.29 5.87
CA HIS A 121 -0.11 -0.87 4.67
C HIS A 121 0.33 -2.05 3.78
N GLY A 122 0.88 -1.70 2.60
CA GLY A 122 1.36 -2.65 1.60
C GLY A 122 2.80 -3.15 1.82
N TYR A 123 3.27 -3.91 0.84
CA TYR A 123 4.62 -4.46 0.80
C TYR A 123 5.70 -3.37 0.88
N GLN A 124 6.73 -3.57 1.70
CA GLN A 124 7.83 -2.62 1.94
C GLN A 124 7.40 -1.20 2.36
N CYS A 125 6.22 -1.07 2.96
CA CYS A 125 5.76 0.20 3.51
C CYS A 125 5.83 0.23 5.06
N ASN A 126 5.43 1.37 5.62
CA ASN A 126 5.09 1.57 7.03
C ASN A 126 3.85 2.48 7.15
N ARG A 127 3.48 2.89 8.36
CA ARG A 127 2.32 3.75 8.65
C ARG A 127 2.44 5.11 7.97
N GLY A 128 3.66 5.55 7.62
CA GLY A 128 3.93 6.67 6.73
C GLY A 128 3.10 6.66 5.44
N PHE A 129 2.77 5.49 4.89
CA PHE A 129 1.91 5.35 3.72
C PHE A 129 0.54 6.06 3.88
N TRP A 130 0.03 6.10 5.12
CA TRP A 130 -1.28 6.66 5.43
C TRP A 130 -1.27 8.17 5.73
N PHE A 131 -0.15 8.88 5.50
CA PHE A 131 -0.01 10.28 5.93
C PHE A 131 -1.08 11.22 5.35
N TRP A 132 -1.61 10.89 4.17
CA TRP A 132 -2.64 11.69 3.51
C TRP A 132 -4.06 11.23 3.84
N LEU A 133 -4.30 9.91 3.83
CA LEU A 133 -5.64 9.34 4.08
C LEU A 133 -6.04 9.42 5.55
N ARG A 134 -5.14 9.10 6.49
CA ARG A 134 -5.45 9.09 7.92
C ARG A 134 -6.05 10.40 8.43
N PRO A 135 -5.42 11.58 8.26
CA PRO A 135 -5.99 12.83 8.78
C PRO A 135 -7.33 13.18 8.11
N ARG A 136 -7.60 12.72 6.89
CA ARG A 136 -8.87 12.94 6.18
C ARG A 136 -9.98 12.02 6.68
N LEU A 137 -9.65 10.77 7.00
CA LEU A 137 -10.56 9.86 7.68
C LEU A 137 -10.89 10.37 9.09
N GLU A 138 -9.88 10.87 9.82
CA GLU A 138 -10.09 11.51 11.14
C GLU A 138 -10.96 12.77 11.03
N ALA A 139 -10.74 13.62 10.01
CA ALA A 139 -11.58 14.78 9.74
C ALA A 139 -13.03 14.40 9.36
N ALA A 140 -13.24 13.22 8.77
CA ALA A 140 -14.57 12.64 8.52
C ALA A 140 -15.19 11.96 9.77
N GLY A 141 -14.55 12.08 10.94
CA GLY A 141 -15.08 11.60 12.21
C GLY A 141 -14.75 10.15 12.55
N TRP A 142 -13.80 9.52 11.85
CA TRP A 142 -13.34 8.17 12.17
C TRP A 142 -12.21 8.18 13.20
N THR A 143 -12.26 7.26 14.16
CA THR A 143 -11.09 6.91 14.98
C THR A 143 -10.17 6.02 14.16
N VAL A 144 -8.92 6.43 13.96
CA VAL A 144 -7.99 5.73 13.06
C VAL A 144 -6.74 5.25 13.79
N ALA A 145 -6.50 3.95 13.72
CA ALA A 145 -5.28 3.27 14.11
C ALA A 145 -4.50 2.81 12.88
N THR A 146 -3.19 2.64 13.04
CA THR A 146 -2.27 2.12 12.02
C THR A 146 -1.50 0.92 12.57
N HIS A 147 -1.07 0.03 11.67
CA HIS A 147 -0.22 -1.11 12.03
C HIS A 147 0.95 -1.24 11.04
N ASN A 148 2.15 -1.45 11.58
CA ASN A 148 3.36 -1.71 10.80
C ASN A 148 3.62 -3.22 10.70
N LEU A 149 3.83 -3.71 9.47
CA LEU A 149 4.13 -5.12 9.19
C LEU A 149 5.63 -5.38 9.30
N GLU A 150 6.05 -5.93 10.44
CA GLU A 150 7.46 -6.22 10.74
C GLU A 150 7.66 -7.69 11.15
N PRO A 151 8.74 -8.36 10.72
CA PRO A 151 9.82 -7.90 9.82
C PRO A 151 9.38 -7.74 8.33
N VAL A 152 10.04 -6.85 7.57
CA VAL A 152 9.63 -6.40 6.21
C VAL A 152 9.48 -7.51 5.16
N TRP A 153 10.20 -8.62 5.29
CA TRP A 153 10.25 -9.71 4.31
C TRP A 153 9.80 -11.07 4.87
N ALA A 154 9.18 -11.05 6.04
CA ALA A 154 8.63 -12.25 6.66
C ALA A 154 7.49 -12.84 5.80
N ASP A 155 7.09 -14.07 6.10
CA ASP A 155 5.87 -14.64 5.52
C ASP A 155 4.63 -13.93 6.08
N ILE A 156 3.55 -13.91 5.30
CA ILE A 156 2.35 -13.14 5.61
C ILE A 156 1.65 -13.65 6.88
N ASP A 157 1.71 -14.95 7.17
CA ASP A 157 1.09 -15.52 8.37
C ASP A 157 1.73 -15.00 9.67
N SER A 158 3.04 -14.73 9.64
CA SER A 158 3.76 -14.20 10.80
C SER A 158 3.24 -12.84 11.29
N TYR A 159 2.56 -12.07 10.44
CA TYR A 159 1.99 -10.77 10.83
C TYR A 159 0.69 -10.88 11.62
N ALA A 160 0.00 -12.03 11.55
CA ALA A 160 -1.34 -12.18 12.12
C ALA A 160 -1.39 -11.92 13.63
N ASP A 161 -0.42 -12.40 14.40
CA ASP A 161 -0.39 -12.22 15.85
C ASP A 161 -0.11 -10.76 16.25
N GLY A 162 0.65 -10.02 15.43
CA GLY A 162 0.87 -8.59 15.60
C GLY A 162 -0.41 -7.78 15.39
N ILE A 163 -1.20 -8.16 14.39
CA ILE A 163 -2.50 -7.55 14.11
C ILE A 163 -3.49 -7.85 15.24
N ALA A 164 -3.54 -9.08 15.73
CA ALA A 164 -4.40 -9.47 16.85
C ALA A 164 -4.15 -8.59 18.08
N ARG A 165 -2.88 -8.44 18.48
CA ARG A 165 -2.51 -7.56 19.60
C ARG A 165 -2.89 -6.10 19.35
N ARG A 166 -2.67 -5.60 18.12
CA ARG A 166 -3.01 -4.22 17.78
C ARG A 166 -4.53 -3.98 17.81
N ILE A 167 -5.33 -4.96 17.39
CA ILE A 167 -6.79 -4.89 17.52
C ILE A 167 -7.18 -4.80 18.99
N ASP A 168 -6.60 -5.64 19.86
CA ASP A 168 -6.90 -5.62 21.30
C ASP A 168 -6.58 -4.27 21.95
N GLU A 169 -5.44 -3.67 21.61
CA GLU A 169 -5.08 -2.31 22.04
C GLU A 169 -6.10 -1.27 21.57
N VAL A 170 -6.53 -1.36 20.31
CA VAL A 170 -7.51 -0.43 19.73
C VAL A 170 -8.88 -0.57 20.39
N LEU A 171 -9.35 -1.80 20.59
CA LEU A 171 -10.64 -2.06 21.25
C LEU A 171 -10.60 -1.61 22.71
N ALA A 172 -9.53 -1.90 23.44
CA ALA A 172 -9.36 -1.46 24.82
C ALA A 172 -9.33 0.08 24.94
N ALA A 173 -8.61 0.76 24.06
CA ALA A 173 -8.50 2.23 24.10
C ALA A 173 -9.74 2.97 23.60
N SER A 174 -10.50 2.37 22.68
CA SER A 174 -11.69 3.00 22.07
C SER A 174 -13.01 2.61 22.73
N GLY A 175 -13.04 1.53 23.52
CA GLY A 175 -14.26 0.93 24.08
C GLY A 175 -15.13 0.20 23.04
N ALA A 176 -14.70 0.10 21.78
CA ALA A 176 -15.42 -0.63 20.75
C ALA A 176 -15.30 -2.15 20.95
N ARG A 177 -16.23 -2.91 20.38
CA ARG A 177 -16.17 -4.39 20.37
C ARG A 177 -15.53 -4.97 19.12
N GLN A 178 -15.51 -4.21 18.03
CA GLN A 178 -14.97 -4.61 16.74
C GLN A 178 -14.25 -3.44 16.06
N VAL A 179 -13.33 -3.77 15.14
CA VAL A 179 -12.68 -2.82 14.24
C VAL A 179 -13.18 -3.01 12.80
N ILE A 180 -12.95 -2.02 11.95
CA ILE A 180 -12.95 -2.19 10.49
C ILE A 180 -11.49 -2.22 10.03
N LEU A 181 -11.09 -3.26 9.30
CA LEU A 181 -9.76 -3.34 8.72
C LEU A 181 -9.75 -2.64 7.36
N VAL A 182 -8.77 -1.76 7.13
CA VAL A 182 -8.53 -1.15 5.82
C VAL A 182 -7.15 -1.56 5.33
N GLY A 183 -7.09 -2.41 4.32
CA GLY A 183 -5.83 -2.94 3.77
C GLY A 183 -5.47 -2.30 2.43
N HIS A 184 -4.26 -1.77 2.29
CA HIS A 184 -3.72 -1.40 0.98
C HIS A 184 -2.78 -2.49 0.46
N SER A 185 -2.90 -2.86 -0.81
CA SER A 185 -2.00 -3.83 -1.46
C SER A 185 -1.89 -5.12 -0.65
N MET A 186 -0.68 -5.54 -0.28
CA MET A 186 -0.43 -6.69 0.61
C MET A 186 -1.25 -6.68 1.92
N GLY A 187 -1.66 -5.50 2.41
CA GLY A 187 -2.50 -5.36 3.60
C GLY A 187 -3.83 -6.11 3.50
N GLY A 188 -4.38 -6.30 2.30
CA GLY A 188 -5.59 -7.11 2.07
C GLY A 188 -5.38 -8.60 2.35
N PRO A 189 -4.46 -9.29 1.65
CA PRO A 189 -4.09 -10.68 1.96
C PRO A 189 -3.62 -10.88 3.41
N VAL A 190 -2.93 -9.90 3.98
CA VAL A 190 -2.52 -9.90 5.39
C VAL A 190 -3.73 -9.90 6.34
N ALA A 191 -4.73 -9.03 6.09
CA ALA A 191 -5.97 -9.03 6.86
C ALA A 191 -6.71 -10.37 6.78
N ARG A 192 -6.72 -11.01 5.61
CA ARG A 192 -7.31 -12.35 5.42
C ARG A 192 -6.52 -13.44 6.14
N ALA A 193 -5.19 -13.38 6.13
CA ALA A 193 -4.35 -14.31 6.90
C ALA A 193 -4.58 -14.16 8.42
N PHE A 194 -4.77 -12.92 8.89
CA PHE A 194 -5.22 -12.67 10.26
C PHE A 194 -6.57 -13.36 10.54
N LEU A 195 -7.59 -13.15 9.70
CA LEU A 195 -8.89 -13.80 9.87
C LEU A 195 -8.81 -15.33 9.87
N ARG A 196 -7.99 -15.92 9.00
CA ARG A 196 -7.76 -17.37 8.96
C ARG A 196 -7.27 -17.92 10.30
N ARG A 197 -6.41 -17.17 11.00
CA ARG A 197 -5.76 -17.62 12.24
C ARG A 197 -6.55 -17.26 13.50
N HIS A 198 -7.16 -16.07 13.53
CA HIS A 198 -7.78 -15.50 14.73
C HIS A 198 -9.31 -15.39 14.65
N GLY A 199 -9.90 -15.69 13.49
CA GLY A 199 -11.32 -15.54 13.23
C GLY A 199 -11.76 -14.07 13.04
N ALA A 200 -13.05 -13.89 12.73
CA ALA A 200 -13.64 -12.59 12.42
C ALA A 200 -14.33 -11.91 13.61
N GLY A 201 -14.35 -12.51 14.81
CA GLY A 201 -15.17 -12.03 15.93
C GLY A 201 -14.92 -10.55 16.31
N LYS A 202 -13.68 -10.08 16.17
CA LYS A 202 -13.27 -8.68 16.46
C LYS A 202 -13.25 -7.77 15.23
N VAL A 203 -13.69 -8.25 14.07
CA VAL A 203 -13.65 -7.51 12.80
C VAL A 203 -15.05 -7.43 12.21
N ALA A 204 -15.59 -6.22 12.13
CA ALA A 204 -16.91 -5.99 11.55
C ALA A 204 -16.87 -6.01 10.01
N ARG A 205 -15.76 -5.58 9.41
CA ARG A 205 -15.61 -5.45 7.96
C ARG A 205 -14.15 -5.39 7.54
N ILE A 206 -13.87 -5.84 6.31
CA ILE A 206 -12.62 -5.53 5.59
C ILE A 206 -12.93 -4.63 4.39
N VAL A 207 -12.20 -3.53 4.27
CA VAL A 207 -12.14 -2.73 3.04
C VAL A 207 -10.72 -2.80 2.49
N THR A 208 -10.57 -3.13 1.21
CA THR A 208 -9.24 -3.22 0.57
C THR A 208 -9.08 -2.23 -0.56
N LEU A 209 -7.87 -1.71 -0.71
CA LEU A 209 -7.45 -0.77 -1.77
C LEU A 209 -6.34 -1.43 -2.60
N GLY A 210 -6.60 -1.70 -3.87
CA GLY A 210 -5.61 -2.25 -4.82
C GLY A 210 -4.94 -3.53 -4.31
N SER A 211 -5.70 -4.44 -3.70
CA SER A 211 -5.14 -5.61 -3.03
C SER A 211 -5.01 -6.82 -3.97
N PRO A 212 -3.88 -7.54 -3.99
CA PRO A 212 -3.66 -8.71 -4.83
C PRO A 212 -4.22 -9.98 -4.17
N HIS A 213 -5.55 -10.08 -4.07
CA HIS A 213 -6.23 -11.22 -3.44
C HIS A 213 -5.98 -12.57 -4.13
N GLN A 214 -5.72 -12.54 -5.44
CA GLN A 214 -5.32 -13.70 -6.27
C GLN A 214 -3.86 -13.62 -6.74
N GLY A 215 -3.11 -12.67 -6.20
CA GLY A 215 -1.70 -12.45 -6.51
C GLY A 215 -1.50 -11.28 -7.45
N THR A 216 -0.30 -11.13 -7.97
CA THR A 216 0.00 -10.13 -9.01
C THR A 216 1.17 -10.57 -9.88
N GLY A 217 1.15 -10.18 -11.15
CA GLY A 217 2.26 -10.37 -12.08
C GLY A 217 3.56 -9.70 -11.61
N LEU A 218 3.49 -8.61 -10.84
CA LEU A 218 4.69 -7.90 -10.36
C LEU A 218 5.45 -8.66 -9.26
N ALA A 219 4.79 -9.58 -8.55
CA ALA A 219 5.35 -10.25 -7.36
C ALA A 219 6.58 -11.12 -7.66
N VAL A 220 6.85 -11.42 -8.94
CA VAL A 220 8.07 -12.14 -9.36
C VAL A 220 9.35 -11.33 -9.11
N LEU A 221 9.27 -9.99 -9.12
CA LEU A 221 10.40 -9.08 -8.91
C LEU A 221 10.69 -8.79 -7.42
N GLY A 222 9.74 -9.09 -6.53
CA GLY A 222 9.82 -8.72 -5.12
C GLY A 222 10.68 -9.70 -4.29
N PRO A 223 11.58 -9.20 -3.42
CA PRO A 223 12.29 -10.05 -2.45
C PRO A 223 11.41 -10.48 -1.28
N GLY A 224 11.85 -11.51 -0.55
CA GLY A 224 11.21 -11.96 0.69
C GLY A 224 10.16 -13.06 0.51
N ARG A 225 9.70 -13.62 1.64
CA ARG A 225 8.70 -14.71 1.65
C ARG A 225 7.32 -14.18 1.27
N ASN A 226 6.94 -13.02 1.79
CA ASN A 226 5.70 -12.33 1.43
C ASN A 226 5.56 -12.07 -0.08
N ALA A 227 6.58 -11.54 -0.77
CA ALA A 227 6.51 -11.35 -2.22
C ALA A 227 6.32 -12.69 -2.97
N ARG A 228 7.02 -13.76 -2.54
CA ARG A 228 6.82 -15.10 -3.12
C ARG A 228 5.40 -15.61 -2.91
N GLN A 229 4.82 -15.37 -1.75
CA GLN A 229 3.43 -15.72 -1.42
C GLN A 229 2.40 -14.95 -2.27
N LEU A 230 2.72 -13.73 -2.73
CA LEU A 230 1.85 -12.91 -3.57
C LEU A 230 1.96 -13.21 -5.07
N ARG A 231 2.78 -14.20 -5.48
CA ARG A 231 2.83 -14.63 -6.89
C ARG A 231 1.52 -15.31 -7.27
N ILE A 232 1.05 -15.02 -8.49
CA ILE A 232 -0.12 -15.71 -9.06
C ILE A 232 0.15 -17.22 -9.05
N GLY A 233 -0.82 -18.00 -8.57
CA GLY A 233 -0.72 -19.45 -8.46
C GLY A 233 0.14 -19.96 -7.29
N ASN A 234 0.66 -19.10 -6.40
CA ASN A 234 1.38 -19.57 -5.23
C ASN A 234 0.46 -20.45 -4.34
N PRO A 235 0.88 -21.65 -3.89
CA PRO A 235 0.05 -22.55 -3.10
C PRO A 235 -0.53 -21.92 -1.82
N TRP A 236 0.24 -21.06 -1.15
CA TRP A 236 -0.23 -20.36 0.05
C TRP A 236 -1.41 -19.44 -0.26
N LEU A 237 -1.35 -18.73 -1.38
CA LEU A 237 -2.38 -17.78 -1.78
C LEU A 237 -3.61 -18.47 -2.33
N VAL A 238 -3.41 -19.55 -3.10
CA VAL A 238 -4.49 -20.44 -3.55
C VAL A 238 -5.24 -21.01 -2.35
N ALA A 239 -4.52 -21.48 -1.32
CA ALA A 239 -5.14 -21.96 -0.08
C ALA A 239 -5.88 -20.85 0.68
N LEU A 240 -5.39 -19.61 0.66
CA LEU A 240 -6.07 -18.47 1.27
C LEU A 240 -7.36 -18.09 0.49
N ALA A 241 -7.36 -18.24 -0.84
CA ALA A 241 -8.46 -17.92 -1.74
C ALA A 241 -9.48 -19.05 -1.94
N ALA A 242 -9.20 -20.25 -1.42
CA ALA A 242 -10.12 -21.37 -1.52
C ALA A 242 -11.49 -21.03 -0.87
N PRO A 243 -12.61 -21.45 -1.47
CA PRO A 243 -13.95 -21.21 -0.93
C PRO A 243 -14.06 -21.67 0.53
N GLY A 244 -14.59 -20.80 1.40
CA GLY A 244 -14.75 -21.09 2.83
C GLY A 244 -13.47 -21.11 3.66
N ALA A 245 -12.27 -20.96 3.06
CA ALA A 245 -11.01 -20.97 3.80
C ALA A 245 -10.89 -19.80 4.78
N VAL A 246 -11.48 -18.66 4.44
CA VAL A 246 -11.54 -17.47 5.29
C VAL A 246 -12.93 -16.84 5.17
N PRO A 247 -13.86 -17.12 6.10
CA PRO A 247 -15.14 -16.44 6.16
C PRO A 247 -14.93 -14.93 6.32
N LEU A 248 -15.35 -14.14 5.32
CA LEU A 248 -15.24 -12.69 5.40
C LEU A 248 -16.38 -12.13 6.26
N PRO A 249 -16.10 -11.07 7.04
CA PRO A 249 -17.17 -10.30 7.66
C PRO A 249 -18.14 -9.77 6.59
N PRO A 250 -19.44 -9.70 6.88
CA PRO A 250 -20.44 -9.16 5.97
C PRO A 250 -20.08 -7.77 5.44
N ALA A 251 -20.54 -7.46 4.23
CA ALA A 251 -20.32 -6.18 3.56
C ALA A 251 -18.83 -5.79 3.37
N SER A 252 -17.91 -6.77 3.36
CA SER A 252 -16.52 -6.53 2.97
C SER A 252 -16.43 -5.99 1.53
N VAL A 253 -15.48 -5.09 1.28
CA VAL A 253 -15.34 -4.38 -0.01
C VAL A 253 -13.92 -4.49 -0.55
N SER A 254 -13.78 -4.73 -1.85
CA SER A 254 -12.52 -4.58 -2.56
C SER A 254 -12.61 -3.46 -3.59
N ILE A 255 -11.87 -2.38 -3.34
CA ILE A 255 -11.72 -1.24 -4.23
C ILE A 255 -10.45 -1.46 -5.05
N PHE A 256 -10.54 -1.45 -6.37
CA PHE A 256 -9.39 -1.63 -7.26
C PHE A 256 -9.46 -0.70 -8.46
N SER A 257 -8.31 -0.42 -9.05
CA SER A 257 -8.21 0.41 -10.25
C SER A 257 -7.87 -0.45 -11.47
N TYR A 258 -8.52 -0.19 -12.60
CA TYR A 258 -8.13 -0.78 -13.90
C TYR A 258 -6.77 -0.31 -14.41
N HIS A 259 -6.15 0.68 -13.75
CA HIS A 259 -4.85 1.22 -14.12
C HIS A 259 -3.78 1.00 -13.04
N ASP A 260 -4.03 0.06 -12.12
CA ASP A 260 -3.04 -0.36 -11.12
C ASP A 260 -1.84 -1.03 -11.80
N ASN A 261 -0.66 -0.43 -11.63
CA ASN A 261 0.63 -0.86 -12.19
C ASN A 261 1.39 -1.85 -11.30
N TYR A 262 0.88 -2.19 -10.12
CA TYR A 262 1.47 -3.17 -9.20
C TYR A 262 0.62 -4.43 -9.06
N VAL A 263 -0.69 -4.33 -9.22
CA VAL A 263 -1.65 -5.43 -9.13
C VAL A 263 -2.34 -5.63 -10.47
N PHE A 264 -1.81 -6.54 -11.27
CA PHE A 264 -2.34 -6.87 -12.59
C PHE A 264 -2.25 -8.39 -12.86
N PRO A 265 -3.15 -8.97 -13.69
CA PRO A 265 -4.33 -8.36 -14.31
C PRO A 265 -5.36 -7.86 -13.28
N GLN A 266 -5.80 -6.60 -13.38
CA GLN A 266 -6.33 -5.81 -12.27
C GLN A 266 -7.56 -6.43 -11.60
N GLN A 267 -8.64 -6.63 -12.38
CA GLN A 267 -9.88 -7.18 -11.83
C GLN A 267 -9.69 -8.63 -11.33
N ALA A 268 -9.00 -9.47 -12.11
CA ALA A 268 -8.77 -10.86 -11.74
C ALA A 268 -7.97 -10.98 -10.43
N CYS A 269 -6.92 -10.16 -10.28
CA CYS A 269 -6.06 -10.14 -9.10
C CYS A 269 -6.74 -9.53 -7.87
N SER A 270 -7.63 -8.56 -8.04
CA SER A 270 -8.33 -7.89 -6.94
C SER A 270 -9.69 -8.50 -6.58
N THR A 271 -10.20 -9.46 -7.34
CA THR A 271 -11.46 -10.14 -7.02
C THR A 271 -11.31 -10.96 -5.75
N LEU A 272 -12.24 -10.74 -4.82
CA LEU A 272 -12.36 -11.45 -3.55
C LEU A 272 -13.79 -11.98 -3.42
N ALA A 273 -13.95 -13.30 -3.34
CA ALA A 273 -15.26 -13.93 -3.11
C ALA A 273 -15.90 -13.38 -1.83
N ASP A 274 -17.23 -13.26 -1.82
CA ASP A 274 -18.02 -12.75 -0.68
C ASP A 274 -17.77 -11.28 -0.29
N ALA A 275 -17.00 -10.55 -1.11
CA ALA A 275 -16.84 -9.10 -0.99
C ALA A 275 -17.49 -8.39 -2.18
N ARG A 276 -18.00 -7.18 -1.95
CA ARG A 276 -18.43 -6.26 -3.02
C ARG A 276 -17.21 -5.68 -3.71
N HIS A 277 -17.16 -5.72 -5.04
CA HIS A 277 -16.08 -5.10 -5.81
C HIS A 277 -16.47 -3.69 -6.28
N VAL A 278 -15.55 -2.74 -6.12
CA VAL A 278 -15.70 -1.36 -6.57
C VAL A 278 -14.53 -1.05 -7.48
N ALA A 279 -14.79 -0.97 -8.78
CA ALA A 279 -13.79 -0.59 -9.76
C ALA A 279 -13.71 0.94 -9.90
N ILE A 280 -12.49 1.44 -10.14
CA ILE A 280 -12.22 2.83 -10.51
C ILE A 280 -11.27 2.89 -11.72
N GLY A 281 -11.22 4.04 -12.39
CA GLY A 281 -10.33 4.32 -13.51
C GLY A 281 -9.33 5.44 -13.22
N GLY A 282 -8.20 5.45 -13.92
CA GLY A 282 -7.24 6.56 -13.89
C GLY A 282 -6.51 6.80 -12.58
N VAL A 283 -6.33 5.78 -11.74
CA VAL A 283 -5.54 5.85 -10.50
C VAL A 283 -4.50 4.74 -10.51
N SER A 284 -3.22 5.09 -10.37
CA SER A 284 -2.12 4.13 -10.25
C SER A 284 -2.01 3.58 -8.82
N HIS A 285 -1.14 2.60 -8.59
CA HIS A 285 -1.07 1.91 -7.29
C HIS A 285 -0.69 2.84 -6.14
N LEU A 286 0.43 3.55 -6.23
CA LEU A 286 0.83 4.52 -5.20
C LEU A 286 -0.05 5.76 -5.24
N GLY A 287 -0.62 6.08 -6.41
CA GLY A 287 -1.64 7.11 -6.56
C GLY A 287 -2.86 6.91 -5.64
N MET A 288 -3.20 5.67 -5.27
CA MET A 288 -4.29 5.39 -4.33
C MET A 288 -4.06 6.00 -2.94
N ALA A 289 -2.80 6.18 -2.52
CA ALA A 289 -2.45 6.78 -1.23
C ALA A 289 -2.90 8.25 -1.11
N PHE A 290 -3.09 8.94 -2.25
CA PHE A 290 -3.34 10.39 -2.33
C PHE A 290 -4.61 10.76 -3.09
N SER A 291 -5.41 9.78 -3.49
CA SER A 291 -6.51 9.99 -4.42
C SER A 291 -7.78 10.43 -3.69
N PRO A 292 -8.34 11.61 -4.00
CA PRO A 292 -9.67 12.00 -3.52
C PRO A 292 -10.77 11.05 -3.96
N LEU A 293 -10.64 10.46 -5.17
CA LEU A 293 -11.57 9.45 -5.66
C LEU A 293 -11.55 8.20 -4.76
N VAL A 294 -10.35 7.72 -4.40
CA VAL A 294 -10.18 6.57 -3.49
C VAL A 294 -10.72 6.89 -2.11
N LEU A 295 -10.46 8.09 -1.58
CA LEU A 295 -11.03 8.52 -0.30
C LEU A 295 -12.55 8.53 -0.32
N GLY A 296 -13.17 9.06 -1.39
CA GLY A 296 -14.62 9.05 -1.56
C GLY A 296 -15.18 7.63 -1.56
N LYS A 297 -14.60 6.72 -2.36
CA LYS A 297 -15.01 5.31 -2.39
C LYS A 297 -14.76 4.58 -1.08
N LEU A 298 -13.69 4.91 -0.37
CA LEU A 298 -13.43 4.38 0.96
C LEU A 298 -14.49 4.83 1.95
N LEU A 299 -14.84 6.12 1.99
CA LEU A 299 -15.88 6.64 2.88
C LEU A 299 -17.25 6.02 2.57
N GLU A 300 -17.64 5.95 1.29
CA GLU A 300 -18.87 5.24 0.86
C GLU A 300 -18.87 3.77 1.36
N ALA A 301 -17.74 3.07 1.23
CA ALA A 301 -17.61 1.68 1.66
C ALA A 301 -17.61 1.52 3.19
N LEU A 302 -17.17 2.52 3.94
CA LEU A 302 -17.19 2.52 5.40
C LEU A 302 -18.57 2.85 5.97
N GLU A 303 -19.39 3.62 5.24
CA GLU A 303 -20.73 4.06 5.67
C GLU A 303 -21.86 3.13 5.25
N ALA A 304 -21.68 2.34 4.19
CA ALA A 304 -22.65 1.32 3.79
C ALA A 304 -22.90 0.38 4.98
N THR A 305 -24.14 0.20 5.43
CA THR A 305 -24.48 -0.78 6.49
C THR A 305 -24.57 -2.18 5.93
#